data_AF-A0A2N0NLF0-F1
#
_entry.id   AF-A0A2N0NLF0-F1
#
_cell.length_a   1.000
_cell.length_b   1.000
_cell.length_c   1.000
_cell.angle_alpha   90.00
_cell.angle_beta   90.00
_cell.angle_gamma   90.00
#
_symmetry.space_group_name_H-M   'P 1'
#
loop_
_entity.id
_entity.type
_entity.pdbx_description
1 polymer ?
#
loop_
_entity_poly.entity_id
_entity_poly.type
_entity_poly.pdbx_seq_one_letter_code
_entity_poly.pdbx_strand_id
1 'polypeptide(L)'
;FVQTTKILSSAKYPMLSSAIPIYNYLMDGLETYCENFDSSGDMVIAVKAGLEKLEIYYEKTDDTTMYTIATVLDPRFKLGYYEDNKWKQSFIRYAKETVLNAYNNNYAP
;
A
#
# COMPACT_ATOMS: atom_id res chain seq x y z
N PHE A 1 -2.51 5.85 13.14
CA PHE A 1 -3.74 6.49 12.65
C PHE A 1 -3.66 8.01 12.55
N VAL A 2 -3.71 8.79 13.64
CA VAL A 2 -3.81 10.27 13.56
C VAL A 2 -2.74 10.93 12.66
N GLN A 3 -1.49 10.50 12.77
CA GLN A 3 -0.39 11.01 11.94
C GLN A 3 -0.59 10.69 10.46
N THR A 4 -0.91 9.43 10.15
CA THR A 4 -1.21 8.95 8.79
C THR A 4 -2.37 9.73 8.16
N THR A 5 -3.47 9.91 8.91
CA THR A 5 -4.63 10.70 8.47
C THR A 5 -4.25 12.15 8.22
N LYS A 6 -3.43 12.77 9.08
CA LYS A 6 -2.96 14.14 8.84
C LYS A 6 -2.13 14.24 7.57
N ILE A 7 -1.22 13.29 7.31
CA ILE A 7 -0.44 13.25 6.07
C ILE A 7 -1.38 13.14 4.86
N LEU A 8 -2.32 12.18 4.88
CA LEU A 8 -3.31 11.95 3.82
C LEU A 8 -4.20 13.16 3.57
N SER A 9 -4.72 13.79 4.61
CA SER A 9 -5.69 14.89 4.51
C SER A 9 -5.05 16.26 4.35
N SER A 10 -3.74 16.38 4.55
CA SER A 10 -3.00 17.64 4.37
C SER A 10 -2.61 17.92 2.92
N ALA A 11 -2.93 17.00 1.99
CA ALA A 11 -2.20 16.92 0.74
C ALA A 11 -2.59 18.02 -0.27
N LYS A 12 -1.62 18.90 -0.53
CA LYS A 12 -1.51 19.76 -1.72
C LYS A 12 -1.08 18.97 -2.98
N TYR A 13 -0.75 17.68 -2.85
CA TYR A 13 -0.18 16.83 -3.90
C TYR A 13 -0.92 15.48 -4.01
N PRO A 14 -0.91 14.83 -5.20
CA PRO A 14 -1.52 13.51 -5.37
C PRO A 14 -0.87 12.45 -4.47
N MET A 15 -1.67 11.79 -3.63
CA MET A 15 -1.24 10.76 -2.67
C MET A 15 -1.21 9.34 -3.26
N LEU A 16 -1.42 9.22 -4.57
CA LEU A 16 -1.61 7.95 -5.25
C LEU A 16 -0.42 7.00 -5.10
N SER A 17 0.80 7.54 -5.14
CA SER A 17 2.04 6.79 -4.95
C SER A 17 2.26 6.29 -3.52
N SER A 18 1.60 6.90 -2.54
CA SER A 18 1.79 6.60 -1.11
C SER A 18 0.67 5.72 -0.55
N ALA A 19 -0.38 5.44 -1.33
CA ALA A 19 -1.52 4.67 -0.85
C ALA A 19 -1.13 3.24 -0.42
N ILE A 20 -0.45 2.48 -1.29
CA ILE A 20 0.02 1.12 -0.98
C ILE A 20 0.95 1.12 0.26
N PRO A 21 2.02 1.95 0.31
CA PRO A 21 2.86 2.07 1.51
C PRO A 21 2.10 2.38 2.81
N ILE A 22 1.10 3.27 2.74
CA ILE A 22 0.34 3.68 3.91
C ILE A 22 -0.57 2.56 4.41
N TYR A 23 -1.26 1.84 3.50
CA TYR A 23 -2.09 0.71 3.90
C TYR A 23 -1.26 -0.37 4.58
N ASN A 24 -0.15 -0.79 3.98
CA ASN A 24 0.75 -1.78 4.58
C ASN A 24 1.22 -1.34 5.96
N TYR A 25 1.69 -0.09 6.11
CA TYR A 25 2.12 0.42 7.40
C TYR A 25 1.03 0.39 8.47
N LEU A 26 -0.22 0.71 8.11
CA LEU A 26 -1.35 0.66 9.04
C LEU A 26 -1.72 -0.78 9.40
N MET A 27 -1.77 -1.68 8.41
CA MET A 27 -2.12 -3.08 8.60
C MET A 27 -1.07 -3.79 9.44
N ASP A 28 0.22 -3.67 9.11
CA ASP A 28 1.34 -4.24 9.88
C ASP A 28 1.28 -3.82 11.35
N GLY A 29 0.99 -2.55 11.62
CA GLY A 29 0.89 -2.03 12.98
C GLY A 29 -0.32 -2.60 13.77
N LEU A 30 -1.44 -2.82 13.10
CA LEU A 30 -2.65 -3.40 13.70
C LEU A 30 -2.55 -4.93 13.86
N GLU A 31 -1.92 -5.62 12.93
CA GLU A 31 -1.62 -7.05 13.00
C GLU A 31 -0.66 -7.31 14.16
N THR A 32 0.45 -6.55 14.23
CA THR A 32 1.38 -6.60 15.36
C THR A 32 0.67 -6.35 16.69
N TYR A 33 -0.29 -5.42 16.74
CA TYR A 33 -1.10 -5.23 17.94
C TYR A 33 -1.88 -6.51 18.27
N CYS A 34 -2.62 -7.09 17.31
CA CYS A 34 -3.39 -8.32 17.55
C CYS A 34 -2.54 -9.50 18.01
N GLU A 35 -1.30 -9.63 17.53
CA GLU A 35 -0.38 -10.71 17.91
C GLU A 35 0.10 -10.62 19.37
N ASN A 36 0.12 -9.41 19.94
CA ASN A 36 0.64 -9.16 21.29
C ASN A 36 -0.42 -9.27 22.40
N PHE A 37 -1.70 -9.44 22.05
CA PHE A 37 -2.80 -9.44 23.02
C PHE A 37 -3.71 -10.67 22.86
N ASP A 38 -4.50 -10.96 23.90
CA ASP A 38 -5.48 -12.03 23.88
C ASP A 38 -6.53 -11.78 22.79
N SER A 39 -6.71 -12.76 21.91
CA SER A 39 -7.65 -12.72 20.80
C SER A 39 -9.12 -12.56 21.21
N SER A 40 -9.46 -12.84 22.47
CA SER A 40 -10.81 -12.70 23.03
C SER A 40 -11.09 -11.32 23.63
N GLY A 41 -10.09 -10.44 23.72
CA GLY A 41 -10.28 -9.09 24.26
C GLY A 41 -11.09 -8.20 23.32
N ASP A 42 -12.06 -7.45 23.87
CA ASP A 42 -12.93 -6.54 23.12
C ASP A 42 -12.15 -5.58 22.19
N MET A 43 -10.98 -5.11 22.63
CA MET A 43 -10.12 -4.25 21.81
C MET A 43 -9.53 -5.00 20.61
N VAL A 44 -9.11 -6.25 20.76
CA VAL A 44 -8.57 -7.05 19.66
C VAL A 44 -9.67 -7.39 18.66
N ILE A 45 -10.88 -7.68 19.13
CA ILE A 45 -12.06 -7.88 18.27
C ILE A 45 -12.33 -6.61 17.45
N ALA A 46 -12.31 -5.44 18.09
CA ALA A 46 -12.51 -4.16 17.39
C ALA A 46 -11.39 -3.86 16.37
N VAL A 47 -10.13 -4.17 16.69
CA VAL A 47 -9.00 -3.99 15.77
C VAL A 47 -9.11 -4.93 14.57
N LYS A 48 -9.48 -6.20 14.77
CA LYS A 48 -9.73 -7.16 13.69
C LYS A 48 -10.81 -6.68 12.73
N ALA A 49 -11.93 -6.17 13.25
CA ALA A 49 -12.98 -5.57 12.41
C ALA A 49 -12.46 -4.35 11.61
N GLY A 50 -11.54 -3.57 12.19
CA GLY A 50 -10.85 -2.48 11.51
C GLY A 50 -9.92 -2.95 10.40
N LEU A 51 -9.16 -4.03 10.64
CA LEU A 51 -8.29 -4.68 9.65
C LEU A 51 -9.10 -5.21 8.47
N GLU A 52 -10.19 -5.94 8.71
CA GLU A 52 -11.10 -6.41 7.66
C GLU A 52 -11.58 -5.26 6.77
N LYS A 53 -11.88 -4.11 7.38
CA LYS A 53 -12.30 -2.92 6.63
C LYS A 53 -11.16 -2.33 5.80
N LEU A 54 -9.93 -2.30 6.33
CA LEU A 54 -8.75 -1.83 5.61
C LEU A 54 -8.40 -2.74 4.44
N GLU A 55 -8.47 -4.07 4.61
CA GLU A 55 -8.25 -5.07 3.56
C GLU A 55 -9.18 -4.81 2.36
N ILE A 56 -10.48 -4.60 2.60
CA ILE A 56 -11.46 -4.29 1.53
C ILE A 56 -11.05 -3.07 0.70
N TYR A 57 -10.46 -2.03 1.32
CA TYR A 57 -10.01 -0.85 0.60
C TYR A 57 -8.62 -1.02 -0.01
N TYR A 58 -7.76 -1.83 0.60
CA TYR A 58 -6.45 -2.15 0.08
C TYR A 58 -6.56 -2.98 -1.20
N GLU A 59 -7.48 -3.96 -1.25
CA GLU A 59 -7.79 -4.76 -2.46
C GLU A 59 -8.18 -3.87 -3.64
N LYS A 60 -8.85 -2.73 -3.40
CA LYS A 60 -9.20 -1.76 -4.46
C LYS A 60 -7.99 -1.10 -5.10
N THR A 61 -6.81 -1.16 -4.47
CA THR A 61 -5.58 -0.66 -5.11
C THR A 61 -5.15 -1.55 -6.28
N ASP A 62 -5.59 -2.81 -6.32
CA ASP A 62 -5.36 -3.74 -7.42
C ASP A 62 -6.36 -3.59 -8.58
N ASP A 63 -7.48 -2.87 -8.39
CA ASP A 63 -8.47 -2.61 -9.45
C ASP A 63 -7.87 -1.87 -10.66
N THR A 64 -6.78 -1.13 -10.45
CA THR A 64 -6.07 -0.41 -11.51
C THR A 64 -4.56 -0.51 -11.33
N THR A 65 -3.82 -0.52 -12.44
CA THR A 65 -2.35 -0.46 -12.41
C THR A 65 -1.81 0.88 -11.91
N MET A 66 -2.66 1.89 -11.74
CA MET A 66 -2.24 3.26 -11.47
C MET A 66 -1.55 3.42 -10.11
N TYR A 67 -1.99 2.69 -9.08
CA TYR A 67 -1.34 2.71 -7.76
C TYR A 67 0.08 2.14 -7.83
N THR A 68 0.24 1.00 -8.51
CA THR A 68 1.55 0.37 -8.73
C THR A 68 2.47 1.28 -9.54
N ILE A 69 1.98 1.83 -10.66
CA ILE A 69 2.76 2.75 -11.49
C ILE A 69 3.17 3.98 -10.69
N ALA A 70 2.23 4.62 -9.98
CA ALA A 70 2.51 5.81 -9.19
C ALA A 70 3.54 5.52 -8.08
N THR A 71 3.44 4.37 -7.41
CA THR A 71 4.39 3.96 -6.37
C THR A 71 5.79 3.77 -6.95
N VAL A 72 5.92 3.09 -8.10
CA VAL A 72 7.22 2.86 -8.76
C VAL A 72 7.83 4.16 -9.31
N LEU A 73 7.01 5.10 -9.79
CA LEU A 73 7.49 6.38 -10.29
C LEU A 73 7.89 7.36 -9.17
N ASP A 74 7.47 7.12 -7.93
CA ASP A 74 7.85 7.94 -6.79
C ASP A 74 9.31 7.65 -6.37
N PRO A 75 10.21 8.65 -6.42
CA PRO A 75 11.62 8.45 -6.09
C PRO A 75 11.87 7.99 -4.65
N ARG A 76 10.91 8.19 -3.74
CA ARG A 76 10.99 7.73 -2.34
C ARG A 76 10.78 6.23 -2.20
N PHE A 77 10.12 5.59 -3.16
CA PHE A 77 9.72 4.18 -3.10
C PHE A 77 10.41 3.38 -4.19
N LYS A 78 10.13 3.69 -5.46
CA LYS A 78 10.58 2.93 -6.63
C LYS A 78 10.16 1.45 -6.53
N LEU A 79 10.79 0.58 -7.33
CA LEU A 79 10.67 -0.87 -7.14
C LEU A 79 11.23 -1.34 -5.80
N GLY A 80 12.18 -0.59 -5.23
CA GLY A 80 12.83 -0.89 -3.95
C GLY A 80 11.85 -1.06 -2.80
N TYR A 81 10.76 -0.28 -2.77
CA TYR A 81 9.71 -0.47 -1.76
C TYR A 81 9.17 -1.90 -1.71
N TYR A 82 8.89 -2.52 -2.86
CA TYR A 82 8.37 -3.89 -2.90
C TYR A 82 9.44 -4.92 -2.54
N GLU A 83 10.69 -4.67 -2.90
CA GLU A 83 11.85 -5.50 -2.54
C GLU A 83 12.08 -5.49 -1.02
N ASP A 84 12.11 -4.29 -0.41
CA ASP A 84 12.33 -4.07 1.02
C ASP A 84 11.22 -4.71 1.87
N ASN A 85 9.98 -4.67 1.37
CA ASN A 85 8.82 -5.32 1.99
C ASN A 85 8.68 -6.81 1.64
N LYS A 86 9.70 -7.42 1.00
CA LYS A 86 9.77 -8.86 0.70
C LYS A 86 8.60 -9.38 -0.13
N TRP A 87 8.06 -8.57 -1.04
CA TRP A 87 7.00 -9.00 -1.94
C TRP A 87 7.50 -10.09 -2.88
N LYS A 88 6.57 -10.89 -3.42
CA LYS A 88 6.91 -11.97 -4.35
C LYS A 88 7.66 -11.40 -5.56
N GLN A 89 8.74 -12.07 -5.95
CA GLN A 89 9.52 -11.70 -7.15
C GLN A 89 8.68 -11.63 -8.42
N SER A 90 7.63 -12.47 -8.51
CA SER A 90 6.64 -12.40 -9.59
C SER A 90 5.91 -11.06 -9.65
N PHE A 91 5.56 -10.48 -8.49
CA PHE A 91 4.92 -9.17 -8.41
C PHE A 91 5.90 -8.04 -8.74
N ILE A 92 7.13 -8.09 -8.23
CA ILE A 92 8.15 -7.08 -8.53
C ILE A 92 8.41 -7.01 -10.04
N ARG A 93 8.50 -8.18 -10.70
CA ARG A 93 8.58 -8.26 -12.17
C ARG A 93 7.35 -7.67 -12.85
N TYR A 94 6.15 -8.05 -12.39
CA TYR A 94 4.89 -7.49 -12.89
C TYR A 94 4.89 -5.95 -12.80
N ALA A 95 5.19 -5.37 -11.63
CA ALA A 95 5.22 -3.93 -11.42
C ALA A 95 6.19 -3.22 -12.39
N LYS A 96 7.38 -3.78 -12.60
CA LYS A 96 8.36 -3.28 -13.56
C LYS A 96 7.83 -3.32 -15.00
N GLU A 97 7.27 -4.45 -15.42
CA GLU A 97 6.70 -4.62 -16.75
C GLU A 97 5.51 -3.68 -16.98
N THR A 98 4.65 -3.51 -15.98
CA THR A 98 3.52 -2.57 -16.03
C THR A 98 3.97 -1.14 -16.32
N VAL A 99 5.00 -0.65 -15.63
CA VAL A 99 5.53 0.70 -15.84
C VAL A 99 6.18 0.84 -17.22
N LEU A 100 6.98 -0.15 -17.64
CA LEU A 100 7.61 -0.14 -18.96
C LEU A 100 6.57 -0.17 -20.09
N ASN A 101 5.53 -0.98 -19.96
CA ASN A 101 4.45 -1.05 -20.94
C ASN A 101 3.68 0.28 -21.00
N ALA A 102 3.40 0.90 -19.85
CA ALA A 102 2.76 2.21 -19.81
C ALA A 102 3.61 3.29 -20.50
N TYR A 103 4.94 3.27 -20.30
CA TYR A 103 5.86 4.15 -21.01
C TYR A 103 5.85 3.88 -22.52
N ASN A 104 6.07 2.63 -22.93
CA ASN A 104 6.16 2.26 -24.34
C ASN A 104 4.87 2.57 -25.13
N ASN A 105 3.70 2.37 -24.52
CA ASN A 105 2.43 2.56 -25.21
C ASN A 105 2.00 4.02 -25.31
N ASN A 106 2.44 4.90 -24.40
CA ASN A 106 1.89 6.25 -24.29
C ASN A 106 2.93 7.38 -24.42
N TYR A 107 4.22 7.08 -24.25
CA TYR A 107 5.27 8.09 -24.12
C TYR A 107 6.54 7.80 -24.94
N ALA A 108 6.75 6.57 -25.41
CA ALA A 108 7.89 6.27 -26.28
C ALA A 108 7.79 7.04 -27.62
N PRO A 109 8.93 7.44 -28.21
CA PRO A 109 8.98 8.21 -29.47
C PRO A 109 8.47 7.45 -30.70
#